data_AF-A0A084JHC7-F1
#
_entry.id   AF-A0A084JHC7-F1
#
_cell.length_a   1.000
_cell.length_b   1.000
_cell.length_c   1.000
_cell.angle_alpha   90.00
_cell.angle_beta   90.00
_cell.angle_gamma   90.00
#
_symmetry.space_group_name_H-M   'P 1'
#
loop_
_entity.id
_entity.type
_entity.pdbx_description
1 polymer ?
#
loop_
_entity_poly.entity_id
_entity_poly.type
_entity_poly.pdbx_seq_one_letter_code
_entity_poly.pdbx_strand_id
1 'polypeptide(L)' 'MAITNTKNNTALVIKYTKGQNQDGSPKIQSQKFSKVSGSATDEEIYNLGIVIGSVLISEPTEIKKLDDYTLNEG' A
#
# COMPACT_ATOMS: atom_id res chain seq x y z
N MET A 1 7.26 10.35 34.28
CA MET A 1 7.00 9.06 33.60
C MET A 1 7.66 9.10 32.24
N ALA A 2 8.52 8.13 31.91
CA ALA A 2 9.12 8.06 30.58
C ALA A 2 8.14 7.37 29.62
N ILE A 3 7.75 8.05 28.55
CA ILE A 3 6.96 7.43 27.48
C ILE A 3 7.96 6.69 26.57
N THR A 4 7.88 5.37 26.56
CA THR A 4 8.67 4.53 25.65
C THR A 4 7.83 4.24 24.40
N ASN A 5 8.30 4.71 23.24
CA ASN A 5 7.60 4.51 21.98
C ASN A 5 8.13 3.24 21.32
N THR A 6 7.31 2.17 21.29
CA THR A 6 7.70 0.88 20.70
C THR A 6 7.00 0.72 19.34
N LYS A 7 7.78 0.65 18.26
CA LYS A 7 7.25 0.46 16.89
C LYS A 7 6.87 -1.01 16.71
N ASN A 8 5.59 -1.33 16.92
CA ASN A 8 5.09 -2.71 16.86
C ASN A 8 4.78 -3.18 15.43
N ASN A 9 4.42 -2.28 14.53
CA ASN A 9 4.02 -2.66 13.17
C ASN A 9 4.13 -1.48 12.19
N THR A 10 4.43 -1.79 10.93
CA THR A 10 4.43 -0.82 9.83
C THR A 10 3.32 -1.17 8.85
N ALA A 11 2.59 -0.17 8.37
CA ALA A 11 1.56 -0.34 7.35
C ALA A 11 1.54 0.87 6.41
N LEU A 12 1.28 0.61 5.13
CA LEU A 12 1.01 1.65 4.14
C LEU A 12 -0.51 1.80 4.00
N VAL A 13 -1.02 3.03 4.05
CA VAL A 13 -2.42 3.34 3.83
C VAL A 13 -2.52 4.30 2.65
N ILE A 14 -3.27 3.91 1.62
CA ILE A 14 -3.51 4.73 0.44
C ILE A 14 -4.98 5.14 0.44
N LYS A 15 -5.23 6.45 0.34
CA LYS A 15 -6.57 7.01 0.19
C LYS A 15 -6.70 7.66 -1.18
N TYR A 16 -7.78 7.38 -1.89
CA TYR A 16 -8.03 7.91 -3.22
C TYR A 16 -9.51 8.14 -3.45
N THR A 17 -9.84 9.10 -4.30
CA THR A 17 -11.22 9.36 -4.71
C THR A 17 -11.65 8.34 -5.76
N LYS A 18 -12.77 7.68 -5.53
CA LYS A 18 -13.41 6.78 -6.49
C LYS A 18 -14.87 7.15 -6.67
N GLY A 19 -15.10 8.10 -7.58
CA GLY A 19 -16.43 8.64 -7.89
C GLY A 19 -16.93 9.64 -6.86
N GLN A 20 -18.24 9.82 -6.82
CA GLN A 20 -18.93 10.76 -5.93
C GLN A 20 -20.06 10.04 -5.18
N ASN A 21 -20.39 10.55 -4.00
CA ASN A 21 -21.58 10.15 -3.25
C ASN A 21 -22.84 10.78 -3.87
N GLN A 22 -24.02 10.39 -3.40
CA GLN A 22 -25.30 10.91 -3.92
C GLN A 22 -25.47 12.43 -3.70
N ASP A 23 -24.76 12.99 -2.72
CA ASP A 23 -24.72 14.41 -2.39
C ASP A 23 -23.67 15.20 -3.21
N GLY A 24 -22.98 14.54 -4.15
CA GLY A 24 -21.92 15.15 -4.96
C GLY A 24 -20.55 15.24 -4.27
N SER A 25 -20.43 14.83 -3.01
CA SER A 25 -19.15 14.81 -2.31
C SER A 25 -18.21 13.72 -2.88
N PRO A 26 -16.88 13.93 -2.90
CA PRO A 26 -15.93 12.92 -3.35
C PRO A 26 -16.04 11.64 -2.52
N LYS A 27 -16.25 10.50 -3.18
CA LYS A 27 -16.28 9.20 -2.51
C LYS A 27 -14.85 8.72 -2.28
N ILE A 28 -14.35 8.87 -1.06
CA ILE A 28 -13.00 8.44 -0.69
C ILE A 28 -12.98 6.94 -0.39
N GLN A 29 -12.08 6.21 -1.06
CA GLN A 29 -11.72 4.84 -0.72
C GLN A 29 -10.36 4.81 -0.03
N SER A 30 -10.19 3.84 0.87
CA SER A 30 -8.96 3.63 1.62
C SER A 30 -8.56 2.17 1.55
N GLN A 31 -7.31 1.91 1.14
CA GLN A 31 -6.73 0.58 1.15
C GLN A 31 -5.54 0.54 2.12
N LYS A 32 -5.54 -0.44 3.00
CA LYS A 32 -4.43 -0.69 3.94
C LYS A 32 -3.63 -1.90 3.49
N PHE A 33 -2.33 -1.72 3.34
CA PHE A 33 -1.36 -2.78 3.11
C PHE A 33 -0.65 -3.05 4.45
N SER A 34 -1.02 -4.17 5.08
CA SER A 34 -0.40 -4.63 6.32
C SER A 34 0.81 -5.51 5.99
N LYS A 35 1.73 -5.69 6.94
CA LYS A 35 2.99 -6.45 6.77
C LYS A 35 4.00 -5.77 5.83
N VAL A 36 4.05 -4.45 5.85
CA VAL A 36 5.23 -3.74 5.35
C VAL A 36 6.40 -4.08 6.26
N SER A 37 7.60 -4.28 5.70
CA SER A 37 8.77 -4.61 6.52
C SER A 37 8.94 -3.60 7.66
N GLY A 38 9.20 -4.09 8.87
CA GLY A 38 9.50 -3.24 10.02
C GLY A 38 10.76 -2.40 9.82
N SER A 39 11.66 -2.86 8.95
CA SER A 39 12.90 -2.17 8.57
C SER A 39 12.73 -1.13 7.47
N ALA A 40 11.56 -1.06 6.82
CA ALA A 40 11.33 -0.09 5.76
C ALA A 40 11.39 1.33 6.35
N THR A 41 12.20 2.16 5.71
CA THR A 41 12.29 3.59 5.97
C THR A 41 11.02 4.30 5.51
N ASP A 42 10.74 5.46 6.09
CA ASP A 42 9.59 6.27 5.71
C ASP A 42 9.68 6.71 4.24
N GLU A 43 10.89 6.95 3.74
CA GLU A 43 11.16 7.28 2.34
C GLU A 43 10.80 6.11 1.40
N GLU A 44 11.20 4.88 1.72
CA GLU A 44 10.85 3.69 0.93
C GLU A 44 9.33 3.49 0.87
N ILE A 45 8.63 3.72 1.99
CA ILE A 45 7.17 3.62 2.07
C ILE A 45 6.51 4.71 1.21
N TYR A 46 7.03 5.93 1.25
CA TYR A 46 6.52 7.04 0.44
C TYR A 46 6.73 6.81 -1.06
N ASN A 47 7.94 6.37 -1.45
CA ASN A 47 8.27 6.02 -2.83
C ASN A 47 7.37 4.90 -3.37
N LEU A 48 7.09 3.87 -2.55
CA LEU A 48 6.12 2.83 -2.90
C LEU A 48 4.72 3.39 -3.14
N GLY A 49 4.28 4.34 -2.30
CA GLY A 49 2.99 5.03 -2.47
C GLY A 49 2.90 5.80 -3.80
N ILE A 50 3.96 6.49 -4.19
CA ILE A 50 4.04 7.19 -5.49
C ILE A 50 3.92 6.21 -6.64
N VAL A 51 4.69 5.11 -6.62
CA VAL A 51 4.65 4.09 -7.68
C VAL A 51 3.25 3.50 -7.84
N ILE A 52 2.58 3.17 -6.74
CA ILE A 52 1.19 2.67 -6.79
C ILE A 52 0.25 3.72 -7.38
N GLY A 53 0.41 5.00 -7.00
CA GLY A 53 -0.34 6.10 -7.59
C GLY A 53 -0.17 6.19 -9.11
N SER A 54 1.07 6.07 -9.59
CA SER A 54 1.39 6.07 -11.03
C SER A 54 0.77 4.89 -11.77
N VAL A 55 0.76 3.69 -11.19
CA VAL A 55 0.11 2.51 -11.77
C VAL A 55 -1.40 2.69 -11.90
N LEU A 56 -2.04 3.41 -10.98
CA LEU A 56 -3.50 3.63 -11.01
C LEU A 56 -3.96 4.60 -12.11
N ILE A 57 -3.09 5.53 -12.54
CA ILE A 57 -3.43 6.56 -13.54
C ILE A 57 -2.87 6.26 -14.93
N SER A 58 -1.90 5.34 -15.02
CA SER A 58 -1.23 4.99 -16.27
C SER A 58 -1.88 3.77 -16.90
N GLU A 59 -1.95 3.72 -18.23
CA GLU A 59 -2.40 2.52 -18.94
C GLU A 59 -1.32 1.42 -18.83
N PRO A 60 -1.65 0.23 -18.32
CA PRO A 60 -0.68 -0.85 -18.19
C PRO A 60 -0.28 -1.37 -19.57
N THR A 61 1.02 -1.39 -19.86
CA THR A 61 1.56 -1.92 -21.12
C THR A 61 1.60 -3.45 -21.15
N GLU A 62 1.62 -4.10 -19.98
CA GLU A 62 1.66 -5.55 -19.84
C GLU A 62 1.09 -5.99 -18.47
N ILE A 63 0.33 -7.08 -18.45
CA ILE A 63 -0.19 -7.72 -17.23
C ILE A 63 0.19 -9.20 -17.27
N LYS A 64 0.96 -9.67 -16.28
CA LYS A 64 1.41 -11.06 -16.15
C LYS A 64 1.19 -11.58 -14.73
N LYS A 65 0.84 -12.86 -14.64
CA LYS A 65 0.87 -13.63 -13.38
C LYS A 65 2.23 -14.29 -13.25
N LEU A 66 2.91 -14.08 -12.12
CA LEU A 66 4.14 -14.79 -11.75
C LEU A 66 3.82 -15.65 -10.54
N ASP A 67 4.01 -16.97 -10.69
CA ASP A 67 3.89 -17.92 -9.59
C ASP A 67 5.30 -18.27 -9.12
N ASP A 68 5.56 -18.08 -7.82
CA ASP A 68 6.84 -18.39 -7.19
C ASP A 68 6.62 -19.59 -6.25
N TYR A 69 7.28 -20.72 -6.53
CA TYR A 69 7.10 -21.97 -5.79
C TYR A 69 8.32 -22.26 -4.94
N THR A 70 8.11 -22.45 -3.63
CA THR A 70 9.12 -23.00 -2.72
C THR A 70 8.76 -24.45 -2.43
N LEU A 71 9.61 -25.39 -2.88
CA LEU A 71 9.49 -26.80 -2.53
C LEU A 71 10.15 -27.02 -1.16
N ASN A 72 9.39 -27.54 -0.21
CA ASN A 72 9.92 -28.03 1.07
C ASN A 72 9.80 -29.56 1.07
N GLU A 73 10.92 -30.27 1.20
CA GLU A 73 10.94 -31.71 1.42
C GLU A 73 10.56 -32.02 2.88
N GLY A 74 9.75 -33.06 3.07
CA GLY A 74 9.33 -33.58 4.38
C GLY A 74 9.95 -34.94 4.66
#